data_AF-A0A960LQD3-F1
#
_entry.id   AF-A0A960LQD3-F1
#
_cell.length_a   1.000
_cell.length_b   1.000
_cell.length_c   1.000
_cell.angle_alpha   90.00
_cell.angle_beta   90.00
_cell.angle_gamma   90.00
#
_symmetry.space_group_name_H-M   'P 1'
#
loop_
_entity.id
_entity.type
_entity.pdbx_description
1 polymer ?
#
loop_
_entity_poly.entity_id
_entity_poly.type
_entity_poly.pdbx_seq_one_letter_code
_entity_poly.pdbx_strand_id
1 'polypeptide(L)' 'TAIAIAGDPVQMATAFKLGVEAGRLAFECGLPEKRDAASATSPLTGFLYEN' A
#
# COMPACT_ATOMS: atom_id res chain seq x y z
N THR A 1 -15.71 -15.78 -6.40
CA THR A 1 -14.95 -15.01 -5.39
C THR A 1 -13.53 -14.79 -5.88
N ALA A 2 -12.79 -13.80 -5.36
CA ALA A 2 -11.51 -13.34 -5.96
C ALA A 2 -10.47 -14.45 -6.20
N ILE A 3 -10.30 -15.40 -5.27
CA ILE A 3 -9.40 -16.55 -5.46
C ILE A 3 -10.00 -17.57 -6.45
N ALA A 4 -11.29 -17.91 -6.30
CA ALA A 4 -11.93 -18.99 -7.06
C ALA A 4 -12.12 -18.68 -8.56
N ILE A 5 -12.10 -17.40 -8.96
CA ILE A 5 -12.25 -16.99 -10.38
C ILE A 5 -10.93 -16.54 -11.01
N ALA A 6 -9.81 -16.63 -10.29
CA ALA A 6 -8.51 -16.22 -10.80
C ALA A 6 -8.02 -17.20 -11.89
N GLY A 7 -7.23 -16.69 -12.84
CA GLY A 7 -6.61 -17.53 -13.89
C GLY A 7 -5.66 -18.59 -13.31
N ASP A 8 -5.02 -18.30 -12.18
CA ASP A 8 -4.31 -19.26 -11.34
C ASP A 8 -4.76 -19.10 -9.88
N PRO A 9 -5.73 -19.92 -9.42
CA PRO A 9 -6.24 -19.85 -8.05
C PRO A 9 -5.18 -20.17 -6.98
N VAL A 10 -4.19 -21.01 -7.27
CA VAL A 10 -3.15 -21.41 -6.31
C VAL A 10 -2.16 -20.27 -6.11
N GLN A 11 -1.72 -19.64 -7.20
CA GLN A 11 -0.86 -18.47 -7.13
C GLN A 11 -1.61 -17.28 -6.49
N MET A 12 -2.91 -17.11 -6.78
CA MET A 12 -3.73 -16.10 -6.11
C MET A 12 -3.88 -16.34 -4.61
N ALA A 13 -4.09 -17.59 -4.18
CA ALA A 13 -4.12 -17.94 -2.75
C ALA A 13 -2.78 -17.59 -2.05
N THR A 14 -1.66 -17.86 -2.73
CA THR A 14 -0.33 -17.49 -2.23
C THR A 14 -0.17 -15.97 -2.11
N ALA A 15 -0.63 -15.21 -3.10
CA ALA A 15 -0.60 -13.75 -3.07
C ALA A 15 -1.43 -13.18 -1.90
N PHE A 16 -2.64 -13.72 -1.68
CA PHE A 16 -3.48 -13.31 -0.55
C PHE A 16 -2.83 -13.61 0.80
N LYS A 17 -2.21 -14.79 0.97
CA LYS A 17 -1.46 -15.13 2.18
C LYS A 17 -0.39 -14.07 2.48
N LEU A 18 0.45 -13.77 1.49
CA LEU A 18 1.53 -12.78 1.63
C LEU A 18 1.00 -11.39 1.95
N GLY A 19 -0.10 -10.98 1.31
CA GLY A 19 -0.73 -9.68 1.57
C GLY A 19 -1.26 -9.55 3.00
N VAL A 20 -1.87 -10.61 3.54
CA VAL A 20 -2.35 -10.64 4.93
C VAL A 20 -1.19 -10.63 5.92
N GLU A 21 -0.14 -11.43 5.68
CA GLU A 21 1.07 -11.46 6.53
C GLU A 21 1.76 -10.09 6.55
N ALA A 22 1.94 -9.47 5.38
CA ALA A 22 2.51 -8.12 5.28
C ALA A 22 1.65 -7.07 6.01
N GLY A 23 0.32 -7.14 5.86
CA GLY A 23 -0.60 -6.25 6.56
C GLY A 23 -0.53 -6.41 8.08
N ARG A 24 -0.39 -7.65 8.57
CA ARG A 24 -0.23 -7.92 10.00
C ARG A 24 1.07 -7.35 10.55
N LEU A 25 2.18 -7.58 9.85
CA LEU A 25 3.49 -7.03 10.21
C LEU A 25 3.46 -5.49 10.22
N ALA A 26 2.86 -4.85 9.21
CA ALA A 26 2.73 -3.41 9.16
C ALA A 26 1.91 -2.85 10.35
N PHE A 27 0.85 -3.56 10.77
CA PHE A 27 0.10 -3.19 11.96
C PHE A 27 0.95 -3.31 13.24
N GLU A 28 1.77 -4.35 13.37
CA GLU A 28 2.63 -4.59 14.55
C GLU A 28 3.80 -3.61 14.64
N CYS A 29 4.36 -3.20 13.51
CA CYS A 29 5.37 -2.14 13.45
C CYS A 29 4.82 -0.76 13.86
N GLY A 30 3.50 -0.62 13.95
CA GLY A 30 2.82 0.62 14.28
C GLY A 30 2.50 1.45 13.04
N LEU A 31 1.36 2.15 13.10
CA LEU A 31 0.97 3.12 12.07
C LEU A 31 1.82 4.39 12.22
N PRO A 32 2.20 5.05 11.11
CA PRO A 32 2.81 6.37 11.18
C PRO A 32 1.86 7.36 11.86
N GLU A 33 2.43 8.39 12.48
CA GLU A 33 1.65 9.48 13.08
C GLU A 33 0.70 10.09 12.04
N LYS A 34 -0.53 10.35 12.49
CA LYS A 34 -1.48 11.13 11.71
C LYS A 34 -0.92 12.54 11.56
N ARG A 35 -0.96 13.07 10.34
CA ARG A 35 -0.59 14.46 10.09
C ARG A 35 -1.86 15.31 10.21
N ASP A 36 -1.76 16.41 10.96
CA ASP A 36 -2.87 17.36 11.13
C ASP A 36 -3.05 18.30 9.93
N ALA A 37 -2.04 18.38 9.06
CA ALA A 37 -2.06 19.17 7.84
C ALA A 37 -1.83 18.29 6.61
N ALA A 38 -2.54 18.62 5.52
CA ALA A 38 -2.28 18.04 4.22
C ALA A 38 -0.90 18.49 3.71
N SER A 39 -0.16 17.57 3.09
CA SER A 39 1.05 17.88 2.34
C SER A 39 0.75 17.67 0.86
N ALA A 40 1.13 18.63 0.01
CA ALA A 40 1.02 18.46 -1.43
C ALA A 40 1.92 17.28 -1.84
N THR A 41 1.33 16.25 -2.45
CA THR A 41 2.07 15.11 -3.02
C THR A 41 2.79 15.49 -4.31
N SER A 42 2.38 16.61 -4.91
CA SER A 42 2.98 17.22 -6.09
C SER A 42 3.09 18.73 -5.86
N PRO A 43 4.09 19.20 -5.08
CA PRO A 43 4.25 20.62 -4.79
C PRO A 43 4.49 21.39 -6.09
N LEU A 44 3.69 22.45 -6.33
CA LEU A 44 3.88 23.34 -7.48
C LEU A 44 5.29 23.92 -7.52
N THR A 45 5.91 24.14 -6.36
CA THR A 45 7.29 24.63 -6.24
C THR A 45 8.32 23.67 -6.81
N GLY A 46 8.12 22.35 -6.69
CA GLY A 46 9.00 21.36 -7.33
C GLY A 46 8.87 21.40 -8.85
N PHE A 47 7.65 21.58 -9.37
CA PHE A 47 7.42 21.76 -10.81
C PHE A 47 8.06 23.04 -11.38
N LEU A 48 8.12 24.13 -10.60
CA LEU A 48 8.58 25.43 -11.07
C LEU A 48 10.08 25.71 -10.83
N TYR A 49 10.70 25.09 -9.83
CA TYR A 49 12.02 25.53 -9.33
C TYR A 49 13.07 24.42 -9.19
N GLU A 50 12.71 23.14 -9.30
CA GLU A 50 13.69 22.04 -9.30
C GLU A 50 13.97 21.62 -10.76
N ASN A 51 15.19 21.90 -11.24
CA ASN A 51 15.70 21.43 -12.54
C ASN A 51 16.52 20.15 -12.36
#